data_AF-A0A835CNX9-F1
#
_entry.id   AF-A0A835CNX9-F1
#
_cell.length_a   1.000
_cell.length_b   1.000
_cell.length_c   1.000
_cell.angle_alpha   90.00
_cell.angle_beta   90.00
_cell.angle_gamma   90.00
#
_symmetry.space_group_name_H-M   'P 1'
#
loop_
_entity.id
_entity.type
_entity.pdbx_description
1 polymer ?
#
loop_
_entity_poly.entity_id
_entity_poly.type
_entity_poly.pdbx_seq_one_letter_code
_entity_poly.pdbx_strand_id
1 'polypeptide(L)'
;MVNVELNQQNYLKKYSSSGDDSKKKKKAKIGNITVKIIDDDIDINSIRPVIHHLNKRGPDSDLSPPRRKHPRRREAELYNKLSKNITGASQVPVFRDKKTGRRRDFAAEALEKREKEKRQAEIDEKYAKWGKGLKQVEDHTEKLNQDAYEMNKPMARYADDADLDAHQRRMLHAEDPMLEYVKEKQIKEGKRQPDKPTFQGSYMPNRFGIRPGCRWDGVDRSNSYEKRWFDARNSRTAVEEEAYKWSIADM
;
A
#
# COMPACT_ATOMS: atom_id res chain seq x y z
N MET A 1 28.01 -16.22 -11.69
CA MET A 1 27.10 -15.78 -10.61
C MET A 1 27.20 -16.79 -9.49
N VAL A 2 27.78 -16.40 -8.35
CA VAL A 2 28.10 -17.32 -7.25
C VAL A 2 26.84 -17.62 -6.47
N ASN A 3 26.38 -18.88 -6.47
CA ASN A 3 25.31 -19.36 -5.61
C ASN A 3 25.78 -19.28 -4.16
N VAL A 4 25.32 -18.25 -3.44
CA VAL A 4 25.53 -18.14 -2.00
C VAL A 4 24.42 -18.97 -1.34
N GLU A 5 24.70 -20.24 -1.09
CA GLU A 5 23.86 -21.08 -0.24
C GLU A 5 23.81 -20.48 1.17
N LEU A 6 22.61 -20.08 1.57
CA LEU A 6 22.37 -19.44 2.87
C LEU A 6 22.43 -20.50 3.98
N ASN A 7 23.64 -20.83 4.40
CA ASN A 7 23.87 -21.78 5.49
C ASN A 7 23.31 -21.23 6.82
N GLN A 8 22.50 -22.03 7.51
CA GLN A 8 21.89 -21.72 8.82
C GLN A 8 22.93 -21.23 9.85
N GLN A 9 24.17 -21.72 9.77
CA GLN A 9 25.28 -21.28 10.62
C GLN A 9 25.66 -19.80 10.40
N ASN A 10 25.62 -19.32 9.16
CA ASN A 10 25.89 -17.92 8.83
C ASN A 10 24.74 -17.00 9.25
N TYR A 11 23.50 -17.51 9.21
CA TYR A 11 22.34 -16.80 9.72
C TYR A 11 22.44 -16.62 11.25
N LEU A 12 22.78 -17.68 11.99
CA LEU A 12 22.92 -17.61 13.45
C LEU A 12 24.05 -16.69 13.90
N LYS A 13 25.20 -16.68 13.20
CA LYS A 13 26.33 -15.77 13.50
C LYS A 13 25.97 -14.28 13.50
N LYS A 14 24.98 -13.88 12.70
CA LYS A 14 24.52 -12.49 12.62
C LYS A 14 23.73 -12.05 13.86
N TYR A 15 23.19 -13.01 14.62
CA TYR A 15 22.35 -12.77 15.80
C TYR A 15 22.98 -13.21 17.12
N SER A 16 24.06 -14.00 17.07
CA SER A 16 24.78 -14.46 18.27
C SER A 16 25.91 -13.53 18.72
N SER A 17 26.23 -12.45 18.00
CA SER A 17 27.10 -11.38 18.53
C SER A 17 26.32 -10.45 19.46
N SER A 18 25.87 -10.97 20.58
CA SER A 18 25.30 -10.20 21.69
C SER A 18 26.44 -9.56 22.49
N GLY A 19 26.85 -8.36 22.08
CA GLY A 19 27.50 -7.40 22.96
C GLY A 19 26.43 -6.66 23.75
N ASP A 20 26.56 -6.68 25.08
CA ASP A 20 25.79 -5.86 26.02
C ASP A 20 25.90 -4.38 25.63
N ASP A 21 24.82 -3.83 25.06
CA ASP A 21 24.34 -2.45 25.23
C ASP A 21 23.30 -2.14 24.15
N SER A 22 22.04 -2.52 24.39
CA SER A 22 20.94 -1.85 23.70
C SER A 22 19.74 -1.71 24.62
N LYS A 23 19.58 -0.50 25.16
CA LYS A 23 18.35 -0.02 25.79
C LYS A 23 17.17 -0.38 24.89
N LYS A 24 16.24 -1.22 25.38
CA LYS A 24 14.94 -1.49 24.74
C LYS A 24 14.25 -0.14 24.47
N LYS A 25 14.26 0.31 23.21
CA LYS A 25 13.42 1.44 22.78
C LYS A 25 11.96 1.00 22.94
N LYS A 26 11.23 1.64 23.87
CA LYS A 26 9.79 1.45 24.02
C LYS A 26 9.11 1.77 22.69
N LYS A 27 8.28 0.85 22.18
CA LYS A 27 7.43 1.11 21.01
C LYS A 27 6.51 2.29 21.33
N ALA A 28 6.47 3.31 20.47
CA ALA A 28 5.50 4.38 20.59
C ALA A 28 4.09 3.81 20.44
N LYS A 29 3.17 4.18 21.34
CA LYS A 29 1.75 3.83 21.20
C LYS A 29 1.21 4.53 19.96
N ILE A 30 0.80 3.75 18.96
CA ILE A 30 0.04 4.27 17.84
C ILE A 30 -1.37 4.54 18.40
N GLY A 31 -1.70 5.83 18.55
CA GLY A 31 -3.04 6.24 18.96
C GLY A 31 -4.09 5.77 17.96
N ASN A 32 -5.34 5.66 18.42
CA ASN A 32 -6.48 5.26 17.60
C ASN A 32 -6.51 6.05 16.29
N ILE A 33 -6.54 5.33 15.17
CA ILE A 33 -6.64 5.93 13.83
C ILE A 33 -8.05 6.51 13.70
N THR A 34 -8.19 7.80 13.96
CA THR A 34 -9.31 8.56 13.41
C THR A 34 -9.10 8.70 11.91
N VAL A 35 -10.17 8.50 11.16
CA VAL A 35 -10.19 8.65 9.70
C VAL A 35 -9.64 10.04 9.35
N LYS A 36 -8.57 10.09 8.57
CA LYS A 36 -8.10 11.34 7.96
C LYS A 36 -9.03 11.63 6.80
N ILE A 37 -9.96 12.55 7.00
CA ILE A 37 -10.72 13.14 5.90
C ILE A 37 -9.70 13.91 5.08
N ILE A 38 -9.48 13.46 3.85
CA ILE A 38 -8.67 14.17 2.86
C ILE A 38 -9.66 15.13 2.22
N ASP A 39 -9.74 16.35 2.74
CA ASP A 39 -10.24 17.46 1.95
C ASP A 39 -9.20 17.71 0.86
N ASP A 40 -9.62 17.63 -0.40
CA ASP A 40 -8.80 17.97 -1.57
C ASP A 40 -8.58 19.50 -1.59
N ASP A 41 -7.76 19.98 -0.65
CA ASP A 41 -7.36 21.37 -0.55
C ASP A 41 -6.45 21.71 -1.73
N ILE A 42 -7.02 22.48 -2.65
CA ILE A 42 -6.34 23.21 -3.73
C ILE A 42 -5.06 23.85 -3.19
N ASP A 43 -3.91 23.51 -3.78
CA ASP A 43 -2.61 24.08 -3.44
C ASP A 43 -2.69 25.62 -3.40
N ILE A 44 -2.56 26.21 -2.21
CA ILE A 44 -2.63 27.67 -1.97
C ILE A 44 -1.54 28.43 -2.74
N ASN A 45 -0.48 27.75 -3.16
CA ASN A 45 0.56 28.29 -4.04
C ASN A 45 0.11 28.49 -5.51
N SER A 46 -1.02 27.92 -5.92
CA SER A 46 -1.60 28.06 -7.27
C SER A 46 -2.47 29.32 -7.41
N ILE A 47 -2.84 29.96 -6.30
CA ILE A 47 -3.63 31.20 -6.32
C ILE A 47 -2.68 32.37 -6.59
N ARG A 48 -2.71 32.89 -7.82
CA ARG A 48 -2.04 34.17 -8.14
C ARG A 48 -2.59 35.26 -7.21
N PRO A 49 -1.76 36.05 -6.53
CA PRO A 49 -2.28 37.14 -5.73
C PRO A 49 -2.94 38.19 -6.63
N VAL A 50 -4.25 38.34 -6.51
CA VAL A 50 -4.98 39.49 -7.05
C VAL A 50 -4.55 40.69 -6.24
N ILE A 51 -3.74 41.56 -6.84
CA ILE A 51 -3.26 42.79 -6.21
C ILE A 51 -4.47 43.73 -6.03
N HIS A 52 -4.98 43.79 -4.81
CA HIS A 52 -5.98 44.77 -4.42
C HIS A 52 -5.30 46.14 -4.31
N HIS A 53 -5.68 47.03 -5.22
CA HIS A 53 -5.19 48.39 -5.37
C HIS A 53 -5.90 49.27 -4.33
N LEU A 54 -5.35 49.30 -3.12
CA LEU A 54 -5.76 50.26 -2.10
C LEU A 54 -5.06 51.60 -2.32
N ASN A 55 -5.78 52.51 -2.96
CA ASN A 55 -5.53 53.95 -2.90
C ASN A 55 -5.80 54.45 -1.47
N LYS A 56 -4.77 55.03 -0.83
CA LYS A 56 -4.76 56.35 -0.14
C LYS A 56 -3.66 56.43 0.92
N ARG A 57 -2.74 57.38 0.75
CA ARG A 57 -2.33 58.39 1.76
C ARG A 57 -1.30 59.36 1.15
N GLY A 58 -1.70 60.64 1.03
CA GLY A 58 -0.87 61.86 1.12
C GLY A 58 0.20 62.15 0.04
N PRO A 59 0.35 63.41 -0.43
CA PRO A 59 1.50 63.82 -1.24
C PRO A 59 2.67 64.14 -0.30
N ASP A 60 3.42 63.12 0.12
CA ASP A 60 4.69 63.36 0.77
C ASP A 60 5.69 63.83 -0.28
N SER A 61 6.08 65.10 -0.12
CA SER A 61 7.06 65.83 -0.90
C SER A 61 8.48 65.29 -0.69
N ASP A 62 8.75 64.07 -1.11
CA ASP A 62 10.13 63.60 -1.30
C ASP A 62 10.61 64.07 -2.69
N LEU A 63 11.15 65.29 -2.72
CA LEU A 63 11.80 65.90 -3.89
C LEU A 63 13.16 65.27 -4.21
N SER A 64 13.52 64.15 -3.58
CA SER A 64 14.68 63.36 -4.02
C SER A 64 14.42 62.83 -5.43
N PRO A 65 15.32 63.08 -6.41
CA PRO A 65 15.20 62.46 -7.73
C PRO A 65 15.00 60.95 -7.56
N PRO A 66 14.08 60.31 -8.31
CA PRO A 66 13.86 58.88 -8.18
C PRO A 66 15.21 58.19 -8.31
N ARG A 67 15.67 57.51 -7.24
CA ARG A 67 16.88 56.68 -7.29
C ARG A 67 16.75 55.84 -8.54
N ARG A 68 17.54 56.14 -9.57
CA ARG A 68 17.42 55.56 -10.92
C ARG A 68 17.21 54.07 -10.74
N LYS A 69 15.98 53.57 -10.98
CA LYS A 69 15.73 52.12 -10.96
C LYS A 69 16.73 51.55 -11.95
N HIS A 70 17.66 50.83 -11.37
CA HIS A 70 19.04 50.73 -11.80
C HIS A 70 19.21 50.40 -13.30
N PRO A 71 20.31 50.84 -13.93
CA PRO A 71 20.74 50.36 -15.24
C PRO A 71 20.86 48.82 -15.34
N ARG A 72 20.68 48.07 -14.24
CA ARG A 72 20.58 46.61 -14.13
C ARG A 72 19.89 45.86 -15.26
N ARG A 73 18.80 46.36 -15.86
CA ARG A 73 18.18 45.68 -17.04
C ARG A 73 19.07 45.80 -18.27
N ARG A 74 19.52 47.02 -18.61
CA ARG A 74 20.44 47.26 -19.73
C ARG A 74 21.81 46.62 -19.47
N GLU A 75 22.30 46.67 -18.24
CA GLU A 75 23.54 46.02 -17.80
C GLU A 75 23.44 44.49 -17.83
N ALA A 76 22.32 43.89 -17.40
CA ALA A 76 22.09 42.45 -17.51
C ALA A 76 21.93 42.01 -18.97
N GLU A 77 21.26 42.80 -19.80
CA GLU A 77 21.18 42.57 -21.25
C GLU A 77 22.56 42.67 -21.91
N LEU A 78 23.39 43.65 -21.54
CA LEU A 78 24.77 43.78 -22.02
C LEU A 78 25.64 42.60 -21.53
N TYR A 79 25.48 42.17 -20.29
CA TYR A 79 26.17 41.01 -19.71
C TYR A 79 25.77 39.69 -20.37
N ASN A 80 24.49 39.54 -20.73
CA ASN A 80 23.97 38.39 -21.49
C ASN A 80 24.41 38.42 -22.96
N LYS A 81 24.65 39.61 -23.53
CA LYS A 81 25.20 39.80 -24.89
C LYS A 81 26.71 39.56 -24.96
N LEU A 82 27.42 39.59 -23.82
CA LEU A 82 28.84 39.25 -23.75
C LEU A 82 29.07 37.76 -24.04
N SER A 83 30.21 37.42 -24.65
CA SER A 83 30.51 36.03 -25.01
C SER A 83 30.74 35.17 -23.77
N LYS A 84 30.34 33.89 -23.82
CA LYS A 84 30.42 32.93 -22.70
C LYS A 84 31.84 32.78 -22.11
N ASN A 85 32.87 33.08 -22.90
CA ASN A 85 34.27 33.08 -22.46
C ASN A 85 34.60 34.28 -21.55
N ILE A 86 34.00 35.44 -21.78
CA ILE A 86 34.23 36.68 -20.99
C ILE A 86 33.34 36.71 -19.75
N THR A 87 32.08 36.28 -19.88
CA THR A 87 31.10 36.23 -18.78
C THR A 87 31.43 35.16 -17.74
N GLY A 88 32.30 34.19 -18.06
CA GLY A 88 32.63 33.06 -17.17
C GLY A 88 31.43 32.13 -16.90
N ALA A 89 30.30 32.33 -17.56
CA ALA A 89 29.04 31.63 -17.33
C ALA A 89 29.12 30.12 -17.65
N SER A 90 30.12 29.68 -18.41
CA SER A 90 30.39 28.27 -18.71
C SER A 90 31.40 27.60 -17.77
N GLN A 91 31.92 28.31 -16.76
CA GLN A 91 32.80 27.71 -15.75
C GLN A 91 31.97 26.87 -14.78
N VAL A 92 32.25 25.57 -14.69
CA VAL A 92 31.55 24.67 -13.76
C VAL A 92 32.00 24.98 -12.34
N PRO A 93 31.07 25.33 -11.42
CA PRO A 93 31.42 25.60 -10.04
C PRO A 93 32.01 24.33 -9.38
N VAL A 94 33.24 24.42 -8.87
CA VAL A 94 33.91 23.31 -8.17
C VAL A 94 33.55 23.38 -6.70
N PHE A 95 32.60 22.56 -6.27
CA PHE A 95 32.31 22.43 -4.84
C PHE A 95 33.27 21.43 -4.20
N ARG A 96 33.66 21.75 -2.97
CA ARG A 96 34.58 20.94 -2.17
C ARG A 96 33.96 20.66 -0.81
N ASP A 97 34.21 19.48 -0.28
CA ASP A 97 33.74 19.14 1.06
C ASP A 97 34.45 20.01 2.12
N LYS A 98 33.67 20.69 2.96
CA LYS A 98 34.19 21.59 4.01
C LYS A 98 35.14 20.91 5.01
N LYS A 99 35.04 19.58 5.17
CA LYS A 99 35.83 18.81 6.15
C LYS A 99 37.05 18.11 5.54
N THR A 100 37.00 17.71 4.27
CA THR A 100 38.03 16.87 3.63
C THR A 100 38.72 17.57 2.45
N GLY A 101 38.20 18.71 1.99
CA GLY A 101 38.77 19.50 0.89
C GLY A 101 38.69 18.85 -0.49
N ARG A 102 38.17 17.62 -0.61
CA ARG A 102 38.05 16.88 -1.86
C ARG A 102 37.00 17.53 -2.77
N ARG A 103 37.28 17.57 -4.08
CA ARG A 103 36.33 18.04 -5.11
C ARG A 103 35.15 17.06 -5.17
N ARG A 104 33.93 17.60 -5.13
CA ARG A 104 32.69 16.84 -5.08
C ARG A 104 32.02 16.87 -6.45
N ASP A 105 31.89 15.71 -7.06
CA ASP A 105 31.26 15.55 -8.36
C ASP A 105 29.76 15.31 -8.16
N PHE A 106 28.94 16.38 -8.23
CA PHE A 106 27.47 16.28 -8.02
C PHE A 106 26.81 15.29 -8.97
N ALA A 107 27.31 15.19 -10.21
CA ALA A 107 26.80 14.25 -11.19
C ALA A 107 26.99 12.80 -10.73
N ALA A 108 28.17 12.46 -10.18
CA ALA A 108 28.48 11.13 -9.69
C ALA A 108 27.72 10.81 -8.39
N GLU A 109 27.62 11.77 -7.47
CA GLU A 109 26.87 11.58 -6.22
C GLU A 109 25.36 11.45 -6.45
N ALA A 110 24.79 12.24 -7.39
CA ALA A 110 23.38 12.13 -7.75
C ALA A 110 23.07 10.76 -8.38
N LEU A 111 24.00 10.22 -9.19
CA LEU A 111 23.89 8.89 -9.78
C LEU A 111 23.95 7.81 -8.69
N GLU A 112 24.91 7.89 -7.76
CA GLU A 112 25.04 6.94 -6.64
C GLU A 112 23.83 7.01 -5.69
N LYS A 113 23.32 8.21 -5.42
CA LYS A 113 22.11 8.41 -4.61
C LYS A 113 20.89 7.77 -5.29
N ARG A 114 20.72 7.98 -6.59
CA ARG A 114 19.64 7.36 -7.38
C ARG A 114 19.76 5.83 -7.39
N GLU A 115 20.97 5.28 -7.48
CA GLU A 115 21.19 3.83 -7.37
C GLU A 115 20.86 3.29 -5.98
N LYS A 116 21.22 4.01 -4.91
CA LYS A 116 20.84 3.66 -3.53
C LYS A 116 19.33 3.69 -3.34
N GLU A 117 18.65 4.72 -3.83
CA GLU A 117 17.19 4.85 -3.78
C GLU A 117 16.49 3.73 -4.55
N LYS A 118 16.99 3.37 -5.74
CA LYS A 118 16.48 2.20 -6.49
C LYS A 118 16.64 0.91 -5.70
N ARG A 119 17.83 0.68 -5.12
CA ARG A 119 18.09 -0.50 -4.28
C ARG A 119 17.19 -0.54 -3.05
N GLN A 120 16.92 0.62 -2.43
CA GLN A 120 15.99 0.72 -1.30
C GLN A 120 14.55 0.44 -1.75
N ALA A 121 14.10 1.02 -2.87
CA ALA A 121 12.78 0.76 -3.43
C ALA A 121 12.57 -0.73 -3.74
N GLU A 122 13.55 -1.40 -4.35
CA GLU A 122 13.48 -2.85 -4.61
C GLU A 122 13.36 -3.68 -3.30
N ILE A 123 14.05 -3.25 -2.25
CA ILE A 123 13.96 -3.89 -0.92
C ILE A 123 12.59 -3.63 -0.31
N ASP A 124 12.12 -2.39 -0.35
CA ASP A 124 10.83 -1.98 0.19
C ASP A 124 9.67 -2.66 -0.54
N GLU A 125 9.76 -2.84 -1.86
CA GLU A 125 8.81 -3.62 -2.66
C GLU A 125 8.77 -5.10 -2.25
N LYS A 126 9.94 -5.71 -2.01
CA LYS A 126 10.01 -7.09 -1.50
C LYS A 126 9.36 -7.20 -0.13
N TYR A 127 9.64 -6.27 0.77
CA TYR A 127 9.01 -6.25 2.10
C TYR A 127 7.53 -5.93 2.05
N ALA A 128 7.09 -5.06 1.15
CA ALA A 128 5.67 -4.77 0.94
C ALA A 128 4.92 -6.00 0.44
N LYS A 129 5.55 -6.80 -0.44
CA LYS A 129 4.98 -8.07 -0.90
C LYS A 129 4.93 -9.12 0.23
N TRP A 130 5.99 -9.24 1.02
CA TRP A 130 6.05 -10.21 2.13
C TRP A 130 5.21 -9.82 3.35
N GLY A 131 4.98 -8.52 3.57
CA GLY A 131 4.14 -8.01 4.65
C GLY A 131 2.65 -8.17 4.40
N LYS A 132 2.24 -8.46 3.16
CA LYS A 132 0.83 -8.72 2.80
C LYS A 132 0.49 -10.20 2.92
N GLY A 133 -0.75 -10.50 3.29
CA GLY A 133 -1.23 -11.89 3.33
C GLY A 133 -1.45 -12.45 1.91
N LEU A 134 -1.04 -13.70 1.66
CA LEU A 134 -1.20 -14.35 0.36
C LEU A 134 -2.64 -14.32 -0.14
N LYS A 135 -3.60 -14.73 0.72
CA LYS A 135 -5.03 -14.75 0.38
C LYS A 135 -5.58 -13.35 0.08
N GLN A 136 -5.13 -12.32 0.81
CA GLN A 136 -5.54 -10.94 0.55
C GLN A 136 -5.07 -10.44 -0.83
N VAL A 137 -3.86 -10.83 -1.22
CA VAL A 137 -3.31 -10.49 -2.55
C VAL A 137 -4.07 -11.25 -3.63
N GLU A 138 -4.30 -12.54 -3.46
CA GLU A 138 -5.09 -13.38 -4.37
C GLU A 138 -6.50 -12.78 -4.56
N ASP A 139 -7.24 -12.52 -3.47
CA ASP A 139 -8.58 -11.95 -3.51
C ASP A 139 -8.61 -10.58 -4.20
N HIS A 140 -7.62 -9.73 -3.94
CA HIS A 140 -7.52 -8.43 -4.61
C HIS A 140 -7.29 -8.58 -6.11
N THR A 141 -6.42 -9.50 -6.53
CA THR A 141 -6.18 -9.76 -7.96
C THR A 141 -7.39 -10.38 -8.65
N GLU A 142 -8.08 -11.32 -7.98
CA GLU A 142 -9.33 -11.90 -8.48
C GLU A 142 -10.40 -10.84 -8.65
N LYS A 143 -10.55 -9.95 -7.66
CA LYS A 143 -11.48 -8.83 -7.74
C LYS A 143 -11.16 -7.89 -8.91
N LEU A 144 -9.89 -7.49 -9.09
CA LEU A 144 -9.52 -6.64 -10.23
C LEU A 144 -9.83 -7.31 -11.58
N ASN A 145 -9.60 -8.62 -11.68
CA ASN A 145 -9.92 -9.38 -12.90
C ASN A 145 -11.43 -9.48 -13.13
N GLN A 146 -12.22 -9.69 -12.07
CA GLN A 146 -13.68 -9.68 -12.13
C GLN A 146 -14.20 -8.30 -12.51
N ASP A 147 -13.74 -7.23 -11.87
CA ASP A 147 -14.12 -5.85 -12.17
C ASP A 147 -13.82 -5.53 -13.65
N ALA A 148 -12.63 -5.89 -14.15
CA ALA A 148 -12.28 -5.70 -15.56
C ALA A 148 -13.16 -6.52 -16.52
N TYR A 149 -13.58 -7.72 -16.12
CA TYR A 149 -14.48 -8.56 -16.90
C TYR A 149 -15.90 -7.98 -16.91
N GLU A 150 -16.42 -7.55 -15.77
CA GLU A 150 -17.74 -6.95 -15.60
C GLU A 150 -17.86 -5.59 -16.30
N MET A 151 -16.79 -4.78 -16.32
CA MET A 151 -16.74 -3.52 -17.08
C MET A 151 -16.98 -3.72 -18.58
N ASN A 152 -16.63 -4.88 -19.12
CA ASN A 152 -16.85 -5.20 -20.54
C ASN A 152 -18.24 -5.80 -20.79
N LYS A 153 -19.01 -6.10 -19.75
CA LYS A 153 -20.31 -6.77 -19.84
C LYS A 153 -21.45 -5.74 -19.85
N PRO A 154 -22.57 -6.00 -20.57
CA PRO A 154 -23.76 -5.16 -20.45
C PRO A 154 -24.34 -5.21 -19.03
N MET A 155 -24.99 -4.11 -18.63
CA MET A 155 -25.60 -3.93 -17.30
C MET A 155 -26.65 -5.00 -16.97
N ALA A 156 -27.45 -5.43 -17.95
CA ALA A 156 -28.48 -6.45 -17.78
C ALA A 156 -27.99 -7.81 -18.26
N ARG A 157 -28.30 -8.86 -17.47
CA ARG A 157 -28.12 -10.26 -17.85
C ARG A 157 -29.45 -10.83 -18.33
N TYR A 158 -29.44 -11.52 -19.46
CA TYR A 158 -30.61 -12.20 -20.02
C TYR A 158 -30.52 -13.71 -19.79
N ALA A 159 -31.64 -14.42 -20.00
CA ALA A 159 -31.68 -15.88 -19.89
C ALA A 159 -30.72 -16.57 -20.88
N ASP A 160 -30.53 -15.97 -22.06
CA ASP A 160 -29.66 -16.50 -23.13
C ASP A 160 -28.19 -16.05 -23.01
N ASP A 161 -27.77 -15.48 -21.86
CA ASP A 161 -26.39 -15.07 -21.62
C ASP A 161 -25.44 -16.28 -21.58
N ALA A 162 -24.55 -16.38 -22.58
CA ALA A 162 -23.60 -17.48 -22.71
C ALA A 162 -22.66 -17.62 -21.49
N ASP A 163 -22.33 -16.51 -20.82
CA ASP A 163 -21.49 -16.56 -19.62
C ASP A 163 -22.26 -17.12 -18.41
N LEU A 164 -23.57 -16.84 -18.30
CA LEU A 164 -24.41 -17.44 -17.26
C LEU A 164 -24.55 -18.96 -17.46
N ASP A 165 -24.85 -19.40 -18.68
CA ASP A 165 -24.94 -20.82 -19.03
C ASP A 165 -23.60 -21.54 -18.79
N ALA A 166 -22.48 -20.93 -19.20
CA ALA A 166 -21.15 -21.47 -18.93
C ALA A 166 -20.85 -21.57 -17.42
N HIS A 167 -21.23 -20.58 -16.62
CA HIS A 167 -21.08 -20.62 -15.17
C HIS A 167 -21.92 -21.75 -14.55
N GLN A 168 -23.20 -21.84 -14.90
CA GLN A 168 -24.12 -22.87 -14.40
C GLN A 168 -23.64 -24.29 -14.74
N ARG A 169 -23.16 -24.51 -15.97
CA ARG A 169 -22.57 -25.80 -16.39
C ARG A 169 -21.29 -26.17 -15.63
N ARG A 170 -20.54 -25.17 -15.15
CA ARG A 170 -19.33 -25.39 -14.34
C ARG A 170 -19.65 -25.65 -12.87
N MET A 171 -20.82 -25.24 -12.37
CA MET A 171 -21.20 -25.46 -10.97
C MET A 171 -21.30 -26.95 -10.67
N LEU A 172 -20.42 -27.41 -9.80
CA LEU A 172 -20.39 -28.78 -9.31
C LEU A 172 -21.39 -28.93 -8.16
N HIS A 173 -22.35 -29.85 -8.31
CA HIS A 173 -23.34 -30.16 -7.28
C HIS A 173 -22.87 -31.32 -6.43
N ALA A 174 -23.01 -31.21 -5.10
CA ALA A 174 -22.58 -32.25 -4.17
C ALA A 174 -23.37 -33.56 -4.28
N GLU A 175 -24.60 -33.49 -4.77
CA GLU A 175 -25.53 -34.61 -4.90
C GLU A 175 -25.40 -35.36 -6.24
N ASP A 176 -24.52 -34.89 -7.13
CA ASP A 176 -24.30 -35.54 -8.42
C ASP A 176 -23.46 -36.83 -8.26
N PRO A 177 -23.98 -38.02 -8.63
CA PRO A 177 -23.22 -39.27 -8.55
C PRO A 177 -21.96 -39.27 -9.42
N MET A 178 -21.90 -38.45 -10.47
CA MET A 178 -20.73 -38.34 -11.36
C MET A 178 -19.66 -37.35 -10.88
N LEU A 179 -19.89 -36.64 -9.77
CA LEU A 179 -19.00 -35.58 -9.29
C LEU A 179 -17.57 -36.05 -9.03
N GLU A 180 -17.43 -37.21 -8.37
CA GLU A 180 -16.11 -37.77 -8.01
C GLU A 180 -15.31 -38.11 -9.27
N TYR A 181 -15.95 -38.78 -10.24
CA TYR A 181 -15.34 -39.11 -11.52
C TYR A 181 -14.87 -37.85 -12.27
N VAL A 182 -15.70 -36.80 -12.30
CA VAL A 182 -15.35 -35.54 -12.97
C VAL A 182 -14.14 -34.87 -12.28
N LYS A 183 -14.09 -34.85 -10.95
CA LYS A 183 -12.94 -34.30 -10.20
C LYS A 183 -11.67 -35.07 -10.50
N GLU A 184 -11.70 -36.40 -10.44
CA GLU A 184 -10.54 -37.24 -10.75
C GLU A 184 -10.06 -37.05 -12.20
N LYS A 185 -11.00 -36.99 -13.16
CA LYS A 185 -10.68 -36.76 -14.57
C LYS A 185 -10.00 -35.40 -14.76
N GLN A 186 -10.50 -34.33 -14.13
CA GLN A 186 -9.87 -33.02 -14.18
C GLN A 186 -8.46 -33.00 -13.57
N ILE A 187 -8.21 -33.78 -12.51
CA ILE A 187 -6.88 -33.94 -11.91
C ILE A 187 -5.94 -34.70 -12.86
N LYS A 188 -6.41 -35.80 -13.47
CA LYS A 188 -5.64 -36.59 -14.45
C LYS A 188 -5.29 -35.80 -15.71
N GLU A 189 -6.21 -34.97 -16.19
CA GLU A 189 -6.01 -34.06 -17.33
C GLU A 189 -5.18 -32.81 -16.97
N GLY A 190 -4.82 -32.62 -15.69
CA GLY A 190 -4.04 -31.46 -15.23
C GLY A 190 -4.81 -30.14 -15.18
N LYS A 191 -6.13 -30.15 -15.39
CA LYS A 191 -7.00 -28.97 -15.31
C LYS A 191 -7.22 -28.49 -13.88
N ARG A 192 -7.11 -29.40 -12.90
CA ARG A 192 -7.29 -29.12 -11.47
C ARG A 192 -6.13 -29.70 -10.66
N GLN A 193 -5.65 -28.93 -9.68
CA GLN A 193 -4.69 -29.42 -8.70
C GLN A 193 -5.38 -30.29 -7.64
N PRO A 194 -4.72 -31.33 -7.10
CA PRO A 194 -5.26 -32.13 -6.02
C PRO A 194 -5.54 -31.27 -4.78
N ASP A 195 -6.58 -31.62 -4.04
CA ASP A 195 -6.99 -30.88 -2.85
C ASP A 195 -5.88 -30.93 -1.78
N LYS A 196 -5.63 -29.78 -1.14
CA LYS A 196 -4.60 -29.65 -0.11
C LYS A 196 -5.01 -30.46 1.14
N PRO A 197 -4.07 -31.12 1.84
CA PRO A 197 -4.41 -31.84 3.06
C PRO A 197 -4.98 -30.89 4.11
N THR A 198 -6.18 -31.20 4.60
CA THR A 198 -6.87 -30.44 5.65
C THR A 198 -6.78 -31.19 6.98
N PHE A 199 -6.95 -30.48 8.10
CA PHE A 199 -7.09 -31.11 9.40
C PHE A 199 -8.26 -32.11 9.41
N GLN A 200 -8.01 -33.28 10.00
CA GLN A 200 -8.99 -34.35 10.19
C GLN A 200 -9.43 -34.34 11.66
N GLY A 201 -10.71 -34.06 11.90
CA GLY A 201 -11.28 -34.00 13.24
C GLY A 201 -12.25 -32.84 13.44
N SER A 202 -12.94 -32.87 14.58
CA SER A 202 -13.76 -31.74 15.02
C SER A 202 -12.87 -30.63 15.55
N TYR A 203 -13.25 -29.39 15.27
CA TYR A 203 -12.57 -28.19 15.74
C TYR A 203 -13.60 -27.14 16.12
N MET A 204 -13.24 -26.25 17.05
CA MET A 204 -14.13 -25.17 17.46
C MET A 204 -14.28 -24.15 16.31
N PRO A 205 -15.49 -23.67 16.00
CA PRO A 205 -15.68 -22.66 14.97
C PRO A 205 -14.97 -21.36 15.35
N ASN A 206 -14.54 -20.62 14.35
CA ASN A 206 -13.92 -19.30 14.46
C ASN A 206 -14.76 -18.31 13.65
N ARG A 207 -14.81 -17.05 14.06
CA ARG A 207 -15.45 -15.93 13.35
C ARG A 207 -15.21 -15.89 11.85
N PHE A 208 -14.00 -16.27 11.42
CA PHE A 208 -13.59 -16.21 10.01
C PHE A 208 -13.82 -17.52 9.24
N GLY A 209 -14.38 -18.57 9.86
CA GLY A 209 -14.57 -19.87 9.21
C GLY A 209 -13.27 -20.57 8.79
N ILE A 210 -12.12 -20.11 9.28
CA ILE A 210 -10.80 -20.65 8.90
C ILE A 210 -10.62 -22.00 9.59
N ARG A 211 -10.39 -23.04 8.78
CA ARG A 211 -10.10 -24.39 9.26
C ARG A 211 -8.67 -24.45 9.82
N PRO A 212 -8.41 -25.24 10.87
CA PRO A 212 -7.06 -25.46 11.34
C PRO A 212 -6.20 -26.16 10.28
N GLY A 213 -4.90 -25.92 10.34
CA GLY A 213 -3.95 -26.56 9.43
C GLY A 213 -3.84 -28.06 9.68
N CYS A 214 -3.43 -28.82 8.67
CA CYS A 214 -3.28 -30.29 8.73
C CYS A 214 -2.38 -30.83 9.85
N ARG A 215 -1.48 -29.99 10.38
CA ARG A 215 -0.51 -30.33 11.44
C ARG A 215 -0.98 -29.93 12.85
N TRP A 216 -2.20 -29.43 12.98
CA TRP A 216 -2.74 -29.09 14.29
C TRP A 216 -3.06 -30.37 15.07
N ASP A 217 -2.81 -30.35 16.38
CA ASP A 217 -2.92 -31.50 17.30
C ASP A 217 -4.34 -31.68 17.88
N GLY A 218 -5.29 -30.80 17.53
CA GLY A 218 -6.65 -30.85 18.06
C GLY A 218 -6.83 -30.30 19.49
N VAL A 219 -5.76 -30.14 20.25
CA VAL A 219 -5.81 -29.57 21.62
C VAL A 219 -6.08 -28.06 21.56
N ASP A 220 -7.20 -27.64 22.15
CA ASP A 220 -7.55 -26.23 22.30
C ASP A 220 -6.64 -25.54 23.33
N ARG A 221 -6.03 -24.43 22.90
CA ARG A 221 -5.14 -23.57 23.72
C ARG A 221 -5.66 -22.13 23.77
N SER A 222 -6.96 -21.94 23.60
CA SER A 222 -7.61 -20.63 23.56
C SER A 222 -7.91 -20.05 24.95
N ASN A 223 -8.16 -18.74 25.00
CA ASN A 223 -8.66 -18.03 26.18
C ASN A 223 -10.20 -17.96 26.21
N SER A 224 -10.92 -18.90 25.57
CA SER A 224 -12.38 -18.89 25.45
C SER A 224 -13.02 -17.64 24.79
N TYR A 225 -12.23 -16.76 24.14
CA TYR A 225 -12.72 -15.52 23.54
C TYR A 225 -13.73 -15.78 22.41
N GLU A 226 -13.39 -16.68 21.49
CA GLU A 226 -14.26 -17.03 20.36
C GLU A 226 -15.61 -17.58 20.83
N LYS A 227 -15.61 -18.45 21.85
CA LYS A 227 -16.83 -18.97 22.48
C LYS A 227 -17.72 -17.83 23.01
N ARG A 228 -17.13 -16.94 23.83
CA ARG A 228 -17.85 -15.78 24.39
C ARG A 228 -18.39 -14.85 23.30
N TRP A 229 -17.67 -14.71 22.20
CA TRP A 229 -18.10 -13.89 21.07
C TRP A 229 -19.35 -14.48 20.39
N PHE A 230 -19.39 -15.79 20.17
CA PHE A 230 -20.58 -16.47 19.64
C PHE A 230 -21.76 -16.38 20.60
N ASP A 231 -21.55 -16.60 21.90
CA ASP A 231 -22.59 -16.48 22.91
C ASP A 231 -23.19 -15.06 22.93
N ALA A 232 -22.34 -14.03 22.88
CA ALA A 232 -22.77 -12.64 22.83
C ALA A 232 -23.50 -12.27 21.52
N ARG A 233 -23.10 -12.87 20.39
CA ARG A 233 -23.78 -12.66 19.11
C ARG A 233 -25.16 -13.32 19.13
N ASN A 234 -25.25 -14.55 19.63
CA ASN A 234 -26.50 -15.30 19.71
C ASN A 234 -27.47 -14.66 20.70
N SER A 235 -26.98 -14.19 21.87
CA SER A 235 -27.82 -13.50 22.84
C SER A 235 -28.41 -12.21 22.25
N ARG A 236 -27.62 -11.46 21.48
CA ARG A 236 -28.11 -10.28 20.77
C ARG A 236 -29.21 -10.63 19.76
N THR A 237 -29.00 -11.64 18.92
CA THR A 237 -30.02 -12.08 17.95
C THR A 237 -31.29 -12.56 18.66
N ALA A 238 -31.16 -13.31 19.75
CA ALA A 238 -32.31 -13.77 20.53
C ALA A 238 -33.13 -12.61 21.10
N VAL A 239 -32.47 -11.59 21.66
CA VAL A 239 -33.13 -10.38 22.18
C VAL A 239 -33.81 -9.60 21.04
N GLU A 240 -33.18 -9.47 19.88
CA GLU A 240 -33.77 -8.81 18.70
C GLU A 240 -35.04 -9.55 18.22
N GLU A 241 -35.01 -10.88 18.17
CA GLU A 241 -36.17 -11.71 17.80
C GLU A 241 -37.29 -11.66 18.84
N GLU A 242 -36.94 -11.71 20.13
CA GLU A 242 -37.91 -11.52 21.21
C GLU A 242 -38.55 -10.14 21.08
N ALA A 243 -37.76 -9.07 20.99
CA ALA A 243 -38.27 -7.71 20.85
C ALA A 243 -39.19 -7.55 19.63
N TYR A 244 -38.85 -8.17 18.50
CA TYR A 244 -39.72 -8.21 17.32
C TYR A 244 -41.06 -8.90 17.62
N LYS A 245 -41.03 -10.11 18.21
CA LYS A 245 -42.24 -10.84 18.60
C LYS A 245 -43.10 -10.06 19.60
N TRP A 246 -42.49 -9.41 20.59
CA TRP A 246 -43.16 -8.53 21.54
C TRP A 246 -43.80 -7.32 20.85
N SER A 247 -43.10 -6.69 19.90
CA SER A 247 -43.61 -5.51 19.18
C SER A 247 -44.82 -5.80 18.30
N ILE A 248 -44.94 -7.04 17.79
CA ILE A 248 -46.05 -7.47 16.94
C ILE A 248 -47.25 -7.96 17.76
N ALA A 249 -47.06 -8.38 19.00
CA ALA A 249 -48.11 -9.04 19.78
C ALA A 249 -49.32 -8.15 20.13
N ASP A 250 -49.18 -6.82 20.06
CA ASP A 250 -50.25 -5.84 20.37
C ASP A 250 -50.77 -5.09 19.12
N MET A 251 -50.42 -5.57 17.92
CA MET A 251 -50.86 -5.02 16.62
C MET A 251 -51.83 -5.99 15.93
#